data_AF-A0A2D5TK09-F1
#
_entry.id   AF-A0A2D5TK09-F1
#
_cell.length_a   1.000
_cell.length_b   1.000
_cell.length_c   1.000
_cell.angle_alpha   90.00
_cell.angle_beta   90.00
_cell.angle_gamma   90.00
#
_symmetry.space_group_name_H-M   'P 1'
#
loop_
_entity.id
_entity.type
_entity.pdbx_description
1 polymer ?
#
loop_
_entity_poly.entity_id
_entity_poly.type
_entity_poly.pdbx_seq_one_letter_code
_entity_poly.pdbx_strand_id
1 'polypeptide(L)'
;MKYNNDNTNGFLIHASAFAGLIFPFGNIITPFIAWQTLKDRSPYLDHHGKEAVNFNISYSIYIFILSAVFVPFTISTFFHDFWNWNNFGRINIDIDSFNIFGFVGLATLAGILTLVVIALTIVAALKAKEGEFYKYPFTIKFIK
;
A
#
# COMPACT_ATOMS: atom_id res chain seq x y z
N MET A 1 -13.00 -32.60 5.66
CA MET A 1 -13.20 -31.17 5.31
C MET A 1 -12.75 -30.25 6.46
N LYS A 2 -11.45 -30.24 6.80
CA LYS A 2 -10.89 -29.38 7.87
C LYS A 2 -10.23 -28.08 7.35
N TYR A 3 -10.15 -27.94 6.02
CA TYR A 3 -9.43 -26.88 5.29
C TYR A 3 -10.19 -25.56 5.12
N ASN A 4 -11.52 -25.51 5.32
CA ASN A 4 -12.29 -24.32 4.98
C ASN A 4 -11.96 -23.11 5.88
N ASN A 5 -11.68 -23.35 7.16
CA ASN A 5 -11.47 -22.27 8.12
C ASN A 5 -10.10 -21.61 7.93
N ASP A 6 -9.04 -22.38 7.70
CA ASP A 6 -7.69 -21.85 7.49
C ASP A 6 -7.59 -21.06 6.19
N ASN A 7 -8.17 -21.57 5.09
CA ASN A 7 -8.22 -20.84 3.83
C ASN A 7 -9.02 -19.53 3.97
N THR A 8 -10.16 -19.57 4.66
CA THR A 8 -10.98 -18.38 4.94
C THR A 8 -10.20 -17.36 5.78
N ASN A 9 -9.51 -17.84 6.83
CA ASN A 9 -8.69 -16.99 7.69
C ASN A 9 -7.48 -16.40 6.92
N GLY A 10 -6.85 -17.18 6.04
CA GLY A 10 -5.79 -16.70 5.15
C GLY A 10 -6.27 -15.63 4.19
N PHE A 11 -7.44 -15.82 3.58
CA PHE A 11 -8.11 -14.79 2.78
C PHE A 11 -8.34 -13.51 3.60
N LEU A 12 -8.87 -13.64 4.83
CA LEU A 12 -9.16 -12.50 5.71
C LEU A 12 -7.88 -11.76 6.14
N ILE A 13 -6.77 -12.47 6.37
CA ILE A 13 -5.48 -11.85 6.68
C ILE A 13 -5.08 -10.89 5.56
N HIS A 14 -5.11 -11.32 4.29
CA HIS A 14 -4.76 -10.42 3.18
C HIS A 14 -5.79 -9.32 2.96
N ALA A 15 -7.09 -9.65 3.01
CA ALA A 15 -8.17 -8.68 2.86
C ALA A 15 -8.14 -7.60 3.95
N SER A 16 -7.66 -7.92 5.15
CA SER A 16 -7.58 -6.97 6.24
C SER A 16 -6.63 -5.78 5.95
N ALA A 17 -5.71 -5.92 4.99
CA ALA A 17 -4.86 -4.80 4.55
C ALA A 17 -5.67 -3.64 3.94
N PHE A 18 -6.90 -3.88 3.45
CA PHE A 18 -7.78 -2.82 2.95
C PHE A 18 -8.27 -1.86 4.03
N ALA A 19 -8.10 -2.19 5.32
CA ALA A 19 -8.35 -1.24 6.40
C ALA A 19 -7.52 0.05 6.29
N GLY A 20 -6.38 0.01 5.58
CA GLY A 20 -5.59 1.20 5.27
C GLY A 20 -6.30 2.22 4.38
N LEU A 21 -7.40 1.86 3.71
CA LEU A 21 -8.25 2.80 2.98
C LEU A 21 -9.15 3.63 3.90
N ILE A 22 -9.38 3.15 5.13
CA ILE A 22 -10.29 3.78 6.10
C ILE A 22 -9.51 4.66 7.08
N PHE A 23 -8.36 4.18 7.56
CA PHE A 23 -7.55 4.90 8.54
C PHE A 23 -6.05 4.72 8.28
N PRO A 24 -5.22 5.71 8.67
CA PRO A 24 -3.78 5.66 8.41
C PRO A 24 -3.13 4.45 9.08
N PHE A 25 -2.17 3.83 8.37
CA PHE A 25 -1.44 2.62 8.80
C PHE A 25 -2.31 1.36 8.99
N GLY A 26 -3.62 1.42 8.69
CA GLY A 26 -4.51 0.26 8.79
C GLY A 26 -4.10 -0.92 7.91
N ASN A 27 -3.36 -0.66 6.83
CA ASN A 27 -2.81 -1.68 5.94
C ASN A 27 -1.70 -2.52 6.59
N ILE A 28 -1.05 -2.04 7.64
CA ILE A 28 -0.03 -2.79 8.39
C ILE A 28 -0.64 -3.35 9.68
N ILE A 29 -1.33 -2.49 10.44
CA ILE A 29 -1.80 -2.82 11.79
C ILE A 29 -2.82 -3.96 11.74
N THR A 30 -3.77 -3.90 10.82
CA THR A 30 -4.86 -4.89 10.75
C THR A 30 -4.38 -6.28 10.36
N PRO A 31 -3.58 -6.48 9.28
CA PRO A 31 -3.03 -7.80 8.98
C PRO A 31 -2.05 -8.28 10.04
N PHE A 32 -1.34 -7.38 10.73
CA PHE A 32 -0.51 -7.75 11.87
C PHE A 32 -1.34 -8.32 13.02
N ILE A 33 -2.42 -7.66 13.42
CA ILE A 33 -3.35 -8.16 14.45
C ILE A 33 -3.99 -9.49 14.00
N ALA A 34 -4.48 -9.56 12.75
CA ALA A 34 -5.08 -10.78 12.21
C ALA A 34 -4.07 -11.94 12.25
N TRP A 35 -2.84 -11.73 11.81
CA TRP A 35 -1.77 -12.72 11.91
C TRP A 35 -1.48 -13.12 13.36
N GLN A 36 -1.32 -12.19 14.29
CA GLN A 36 -1.02 -12.52 15.69
C GLN A 36 -2.13 -13.35 16.36
N THR A 37 -3.39 -13.19 15.95
CA THR A 37 -4.52 -13.97 16.50
C THR A 37 -4.69 -15.35 15.86
N LEU A 38 -4.07 -15.57 14.69
CA LEU A 38 -4.29 -16.75 13.86
C LEU A 38 -3.03 -17.62 13.67
N LYS A 39 -1.83 -17.08 13.90
CA LYS A 39 -0.54 -17.74 13.58
C LYS A 39 -0.35 -19.10 14.27
N ASP A 40 -0.85 -19.25 15.50
CA ASP A 40 -0.64 -20.47 16.29
C ASP A 40 -1.61 -21.61 15.88
N ARG A 41 -2.57 -21.31 14.98
CA ARG A 41 -3.54 -22.31 14.50
C ARG A 41 -2.94 -23.24 13.45
N SER A 42 -2.12 -22.72 12.54
CA SER A 42 -1.43 -23.54 11.54
C SER A 42 -0.23 -22.84 10.91
N PRO A 43 0.77 -23.60 10.41
CA PRO A 43 1.91 -23.04 9.66
C PRO A 43 1.48 -22.29 8.39
N TYR A 44 0.33 -22.65 7.83
CA TYR A 44 -0.28 -21.99 6.69
C TYR A 44 -0.65 -20.53 7.02
N LEU A 45 -1.29 -20.32 8.17
CA LEU A 45 -1.69 -18.99 8.64
C LEU A 45 -0.49 -18.16 9.08
N ASP A 46 0.53 -18.78 9.70
CA ASP A 46 1.78 -18.10 10.00
C ASP A 46 2.48 -17.60 8.74
N HIS A 47 2.53 -18.43 7.69
CA HIS A 47 3.11 -18.04 6.40
C HIS A 47 2.36 -16.85 5.78
N HIS A 48 1.04 -16.95 5.63
CA HIS A 48 0.27 -15.87 4.99
C HIS A 48 0.29 -14.58 5.79
N GLY A 49 0.27 -14.66 7.12
CA GLY A 49 0.39 -13.50 7.98
C GLY A 49 1.74 -12.80 7.87
N LYS A 50 2.85 -13.56 7.88
CA LYS A 50 4.18 -13.00 7.62
C LYS A 50 4.29 -12.34 6.26
N GLU A 51 3.78 -12.99 5.21
CA GLU A 51 3.81 -12.44 3.85
C GLU A 51 2.95 -11.16 3.73
N ALA A 52 1.74 -11.14 4.29
CA ALA A 52 0.88 -9.96 4.30
C ALA A 52 1.52 -8.77 5.03
N VAL A 53 2.07 -9.01 6.22
CA VAL A 53 2.70 -7.96 7.04
C VAL A 53 3.98 -7.46 6.38
N ASN A 54 4.86 -8.36 5.94
CA ASN A 54 6.10 -7.98 5.26
C ASN A 54 5.83 -7.16 3.99
N PHE A 55 4.85 -7.56 3.18
CA PHE A 55 4.48 -6.85 1.97
C PHE A 55 3.98 -5.44 2.27
N ASN A 56 3.06 -5.30 3.23
CA ASN A 56 2.51 -3.98 3.60
C ASN A 56 3.57 -3.05 4.18
N ILE A 57 4.50 -3.57 5.00
CA ILE A 57 5.65 -2.78 5.50
C ILE A 57 6.55 -2.37 4.33
N SER A 58 6.89 -3.31 3.43
CA SER A 58 7.76 -3.04 2.27
C SER A 58 7.18 -1.92 1.42
N TYR A 59 5.90 -2.02 1.09
CA TYR A 59 5.23 -1.03 0.26
C TYR A 59 5.12 0.34 0.95
N SER A 60 4.80 0.38 2.24
CA SER A 60 4.77 1.64 2.99
C SER A 60 6.15 2.32 3.00
N ILE A 61 7.24 1.56 3.05
CA ILE A 61 8.60 2.09 2.90
C ILE A 61 8.82 2.63 1.48
N TYR A 62 8.36 1.93 0.44
CA TYR A 62 8.49 2.40 -0.94
C TYR A 62 7.77 3.73 -1.17
N ILE A 63 6.55 3.87 -0.66
CA ILE A 63 5.80 5.13 -0.73
C ILE A 63 6.46 6.22 0.10
N PHE A 64 6.99 5.89 1.28
CA PHE A 64 7.72 6.85 2.10
C PHE A 64 8.95 7.40 1.36
N ILE A 65 9.78 6.52 0.78
CA ILE A 65 10.95 6.93 0.01
C ILE A 65 10.54 7.75 -1.22
N LEU A 66 9.53 7.30 -1.97
CA LEU A 66 9.02 8.04 -3.12
C LEU A 66 8.57 9.45 -2.71
N SER A 67 7.80 9.56 -1.63
CA SER A 67 7.35 10.86 -1.14
C SER A 67 8.53 11.76 -0.74
N ALA A 68 9.53 11.23 -0.04
CA ALA A 68 10.71 11.98 0.38
C ALA A 68 11.51 12.53 -0.81
N VAL A 69 11.62 11.76 -1.90
CA VAL A 69 12.26 12.21 -3.14
C VAL A 69 11.49 13.36 -3.81
N PHE A 70 10.16 13.34 -3.73
CA PHE A 70 9.29 14.35 -4.35
C PHE A 70 9.11 15.61 -3.49
N VAL A 71 9.43 15.60 -2.19
CA VAL A 71 9.28 16.75 -1.29
C VAL A 71 9.92 18.05 -1.81
N PRO A 72 11.16 18.07 -2.33
CA PRO A 72 11.75 19.31 -2.85
C PRO A 72 10.96 19.88 -4.03
N PHE A 73 10.43 19.00 -4.90
CA PHE A 73 9.64 19.40 -6.06
C PHE A 73 8.28 19.94 -5.63
N THR A 74 7.58 19.28 -4.70
CA THR A 74 6.29 19.78 -4.21
C THR A 74 6.42 21.11 -3.49
N ILE A 75 7.50 21.31 -2.71
CA ILE A 75 7.82 22.60 -2.10
C ILE A 75 8.09 23.65 -3.18
N SER A 76 8.87 23.31 -4.21
CA SER A 76 9.17 24.22 -5.32
C SER A 76 7.90 24.64 -6.08
N THR A 77 7.00 23.70 -6.37
CA THR A 77 5.68 23.96 -6.96
C THR A 77 4.86 24.90 -6.08
N PHE A 78 4.81 24.64 -4.77
CA PHE A 78 4.07 25.49 -3.83
C PHE A 78 4.59 26.94 -3.82
N PHE A 79 5.91 27.14 -3.77
CA PHE A 79 6.50 28.48 -3.82
C PHE A 79 6.27 29.18 -5.16
N HIS A 80 6.39 28.46 -6.27
CA HIS A 80 6.10 28.96 -7.61
C HIS A 80 4.65 29.46 -7.72
N ASP A 81 3.70 28.62 -7.33
CA ASP A 81 2.27 28.94 -7.41
C ASP A 81 1.89 30.08 -6.44
N PHE A 82 2.48 30.10 -5.24
CA PHE A 82 2.28 31.17 -4.27
C PHE A 82 2.78 32.52 -4.79
N TRP A 83 3.98 32.56 -5.40
CA TRP A 83 4.55 33.78 -5.95
C TRP A 83 3.81 34.27 -7.20
N ASN A 84 3.35 33.34 -8.03
CA ASN A 84 2.60 33.63 -9.26
C ASN A 84 1.12 33.97 -9.01
N TRP A 85 0.71 34.21 -7.77
CA TRP A 85 -0.68 34.51 -7.43
C TRP A 85 -1.10 35.93 -7.83
N ASN A 86 -1.18 36.17 -9.13
CA ASN A 86 -1.82 37.34 -9.72
C ASN A 86 -2.96 36.86 -10.61
N ASN A 87 -4.21 37.19 -10.24
CA ASN A 87 -5.52 36.85 -10.83
C ASN A 87 -6.33 35.80 -10.02
N PHE A 88 -6.93 36.26 -8.92
CA PHE A 88 -8.05 35.56 -8.28
C PHE A 88 -9.23 35.42 -9.25
N GLY A 89 -9.67 34.19 -9.55
CA GLY A 89 -10.94 33.92 -10.23
C GLY A 89 -10.88 33.03 -11.49
N ARG A 90 -9.70 32.59 -11.93
CA ARG A 90 -9.56 31.61 -13.03
C ARG A 90 -8.74 30.40 -12.55
N ILE A 91 -9.34 29.20 -12.55
CA ILE A 91 -8.58 27.95 -12.37
C ILE A 91 -7.88 27.67 -13.71
N ASN A 92 -6.57 27.90 -13.77
CA ASN A 92 -5.75 27.54 -14.92
C ASN A 92 -4.80 26.42 -14.48
N ILE A 93 -4.97 25.21 -15.05
CA ILE A 93 -4.07 24.08 -14.79
C ILE A 93 -2.91 24.21 -15.78
N ASP A 94 -1.83 24.84 -15.35
CA ASP A 94 -0.62 24.93 -16.15
C ASP A 94 0.22 23.66 -15.97
N ILE A 95 0.52 22.96 -17.08
CA ILE A 95 1.29 21.72 -17.07
C ILE A 95 2.73 22.07 -17.43
N ASP A 96 3.39 22.75 -16.50
CA ASP A 96 4.82 23.03 -16.59
C ASP A 96 5.65 21.93 -15.91
N SER A 97 6.97 21.96 -16.12
CA SER A 97 7.86 20.96 -15.52
C SER A 97 7.79 20.98 -13.99
N PHE A 98 7.58 22.14 -13.36
CA PHE A 98 7.47 22.25 -11.90
C PHE A 98 6.24 21.54 -11.35
N ASN A 99 5.09 21.62 -12.01
CA ASN A 99 3.86 20.93 -11.61
C ASN A 99 3.90 19.43 -11.89
N ILE A 100 4.46 19.02 -13.04
CA ILE A 100 4.60 17.60 -13.41
C ILE A 100 5.51 16.87 -12.42
N PHE A 101 6.65 17.45 -12.04
CA PHE A 101 7.55 16.82 -11.07
C PHE A 101 7.13 17.06 -9.61
N GLY A 102 6.18 17.95 -9.35
CA GLY A 102 5.62 18.23 -8.03
C GLY A 102 4.42 17.34 -7.68
N PHE A 103 3.29 17.99 -7.36
CA PHE A 103 2.08 17.30 -6.87
C PHE A 103 1.51 16.29 -7.85
N VAL A 104 1.47 16.62 -9.15
CA VAL A 104 0.88 15.75 -10.18
C VAL A 104 1.71 14.47 -10.35
N GLY A 105 3.03 14.60 -10.41
CA GLY A 105 3.95 13.46 -10.53
C GLY A 105 3.87 12.53 -9.33
N LEU A 106 3.93 13.10 -8.12
CA LEU A 106 3.81 12.30 -6.89
C LEU A 106 2.48 11.57 -6.82
N ALA A 107 1.36 12.26 -7.07
CA ALA A 107 0.02 11.66 -7.04
C ALA A 107 -0.14 10.54 -8.08
N THR A 108 0.37 10.76 -9.30
CA THR A 108 0.28 9.78 -10.39
C THR A 108 1.09 8.52 -10.07
N LEU A 109 2.35 8.68 -9.65
CA LEU A 109 3.22 7.54 -9.33
C LEU A 109 2.73 6.78 -8.09
N ALA A 110 2.36 7.49 -7.02
CA ALA A 110 1.78 6.87 -5.83
C ALA A 110 0.47 6.15 -6.15
N GLY A 111 -0.38 6.73 -7.01
CA GLY A 111 -1.62 6.13 -7.48
C GLY A 111 -1.40 4.83 -8.24
N ILE A 112 -0.50 4.82 -9.23
CA ILE A 112 -0.15 3.61 -9.99
C ILE A 112 0.37 2.52 -9.05
N LEU A 113 1.29 2.86 -8.15
CA LEU A 113 1.83 1.92 -7.19
C LEU A 113 0.74 1.36 -6.24
N THR A 114 -0.19 2.20 -5.80
CA THR A 114 -1.31 1.78 -4.93
C THR A 114 -2.21 0.79 -5.66
N LEU A 115 -2.50 1.02 -6.94
CA LEU A 115 -3.30 0.10 -7.75
C LEU A 115 -2.63 -1.27 -7.90
N VAL A 116 -1.31 -1.30 -8.13
CA VAL A 116 -0.54 -2.55 -8.17
C VAL A 116 -0.62 -3.29 -6.84
N VAL A 117 -0.52 -2.58 -5.72
CA VAL A 117 -0.62 -3.17 -4.38
C VAL A 117 -2.01 -3.73 -4.08
N ILE A 118 -3.06 -3.01 -4.48
CA ILE A 118 -4.43 -3.49 -4.38
C ILE A 118 -4.57 -4.78 -5.18
N ALA A 119 -4.10 -4.81 -6.43
CA ALA A 119 -4.16 -5.99 -7.29
C ALA A 119 -3.43 -7.20 -6.67
N LEU A 120 -2.21 -7.00 -6.17
CA LEU A 120 -1.43 -8.07 -5.52
C LEU A 120 -2.11 -8.57 -4.24
N THR A 121 -2.71 -7.68 -3.46
CA THR A 121 -3.45 -8.04 -2.24
C THR A 121 -4.68 -8.88 -2.55
N ILE A 122 -5.41 -8.53 -3.62
CA ILE A 122 -6.55 -9.33 -4.11
C ILE A 122 -6.07 -10.72 -4.55
N VAL A 123 -4.99 -10.79 -5.36
CA VAL A 123 -4.44 -12.07 -5.83
C VAL A 123 -4.00 -12.96 -4.66
N ALA A 124 -3.33 -12.39 -3.67
CA ALA A 124 -2.92 -13.11 -2.46
C ALA A 124 -4.13 -13.65 -1.68
N ALA A 125 -5.16 -12.83 -1.51
CA ALA A 125 -6.39 -13.23 -0.83
C ALA A 125 -7.08 -14.38 -1.58
N LEU A 126 -7.22 -14.29 -2.91
CA LEU A 126 -7.84 -15.33 -3.73
C LEU A 126 -7.06 -16.64 -3.66
N LYS A 127 -5.73 -16.59 -3.78
CA LYS A 127 -4.88 -17.77 -3.64
C LYS A 127 -4.96 -18.39 -2.24
N ALA A 128 -5.05 -17.56 -1.20
CA ALA A 128 -5.26 -18.08 0.16
C ALA A 128 -6.62 -18.78 0.32
N LYS A 129 -7.67 -18.26 -0.32
CA LYS A 129 -8.99 -18.92 -0.37
C LYS A 129 -8.92 -20.30 -1.03
N GLU A 130 -8.09 -20.45 -2.07
CA GLU A 130 -7.86 -21.71 -2.77
C GLU A 130 -6.95 -22.69 -1.98
N GLY A 131 -6.33 -22.22 -0.88
CA GLY A 131 -5.41 -23.01 -0.08
C GLY A 131 -3.98 -23.01 -0.63
N GLU A 132 -3.68 -22.14 -1.58
CA GLU A 132 -2.34 -21.98 -2.14
C GLU A 132 -1.49 -21.07 -1.26
N PHE A 133 -0.21 -21.43 -1.11
CA PHE A 133 0.79 -20.52 -0.57
C PHE A 133 1.08 -19.43 -1.60
N TYR A 134 1.00 -18.16 -1.18
CA TYR A 134 1.32 -17.02 -2.02
C TYR A 134 2.44 -16.20 -1.43
N LYS A 135 3.41 -15.87 -2.27
CA LYS A 135 4.53 -14.99 -1.96
C LYS A 135 4.39 -13.70 -2.76
N TYR A 136 4.38 -12.58 -2.06
CA TYR A 136 4.28 -11.29 -2.72
C TYR A 136 5.57 -10.95 -3.48
N PRO A 137 5.49 -10.45 -4.72
CA PRO A 137 6.65 -9.91 -5.41
C PRO A 137 7.13 -8.64 -4.69
N PHE A 138 8.41 -8.29 -4.87
CA PHE A 138 9.01 -7.06 -4.31
C PHE A 138 8.82 -6.90 -2.79
N THR A 139 8.80 -8.01 -2.05
CA THR A 139 8.65 -7.99 -0.59
C THR A 139 9.99 -8.15 0.10
N ILE A 140 10.28 -7.25 1.03
CA ILE A 140 11.40 -7.34 1.96
C ILE A 140 10.94 -8.15 3.17
N LYS A 141 11.69 -9.19 3.53
CA LYS A 141 11.36 -10.08 4.66
C LYS A 141 11.88 -9.49 5.98
N PHE A 142 11.06 -8.68 6.64
CA PHE A 142 11.35 -8.19 7.99
C PHE A 142 11.14 -9.27 9.05
N ILE A 143 10.10 -10.08 8.85
CA ILE A 143 9.73 -11.19 9.72
C ILE A 143 10.06 -12.51 9.00
N LYS A 144 10.81 -13.38 9.67
CA LYS A 144 11.25 -14.70 9.15
C LYS A 144 10.31 -15.82 9.57
#